data_AF-A0A662S2L9-F1
#
_entry.id   AF-A0A662S2L9-F1
#
_cell.length_a   1.000
_cell.length_b   1.000
_cell.length_c   1.000
_cell.angle_alpha   90.00
_cell.angle_beta   90.00
_cell.angle_gamma   90.00
#
_symmetry.space_group_name_H-M   'P 1'
#
loop_
_entity.id
_entity.type
_entity.pdbx_description
1 polymer ?
#
loop_
_entity_poly.entity_id
_entity_poly.type
_entity_poly.pdbx_seq_one_letter_code
_entity_poly.pdbx_strand_id
1 'polypeptide(L)'
;MEADARVRGSKLKVRFRGHLDLNESDVLRFYPQISGFLNEINAKGWSYRIYGVEGEALVEVDIENAKFKLHYYHPRVERFEEEGRYAIEAEIGPEEPNIIRILDVSGFKVSIGTKHAWCAASVDPMKGEITSISGVLGWFKREGEPSRLKEAREVYEVVKWLVKDKGLKFKDRYVEESYKELVDMFEGTYKFNVSLELTVENEDEVPSWDELCKDLMRFFKERGMLMKLKEGKPFGKRPIP
;
A
#
# COMPACT_ATOMS: atom_id res chain seq x y z
N MET A 1 -16.64 -8.49 -1.91
CA MET A 1 -16.32 -9.60 -2.83
C MET A 1 -17.64 -10.05 -3.41
N GLU A 2 -17.83 -9.91 -4.72
CA GLU A 2 -19.05 -10.33 -5.42
C GLU A 2 -18.67 -11.43 -6.41
N ALA A 3 -19.41 -12.53 -6.39
CA ALA A 3 -19.25 -13.64 -7.32
C ALA A 3 -20.62 -13.98 -7.91
N ASP A 4 -20.73 -14.01 -9.24
CA ASP A 4 -21.90 -14.54 -9.95
C ASP A 4 -21.57 -15.94 -10.47
N ALA A 5 -22.45 -16.90 -10.19
CA ALA A 5 -22.27 -18.31 -10.45
C ALA A 5 -23.43 -18.82 -11.32
N ARG A 6 -23.12 -19.34 -12.51
CA ARG A 6 -24.12 -19.96 -13.39
C ARG A 6 -23.74 -21.41 -13.67
N VAL A 7 -24.67 -22.32 -13.39
CA VAL A 7 -24.50 -23.76 -13.64
C VAL A 7 -25.17 -24.12 -14.97
N ARG A 8 -24.42 -24.78 -15.87
CA ARG A 8 -24.97 -25.45 -17.06
C ARG A 8 -24.31 -26.82 -17.21
N GLY A 9 -25.06 -27.89 -16.91
CA GLY A 9 -24.51 -29.25 -16.89
C GLY A 9 -23.47 -29.44 -15.77
N SER A 10 -22.40 -30.20 -16.03
CA SER A 10 -21.29 -30.44 -15.10
C SER A 10 -20.29 -29.28 -14.98
N LYS A 11 -20.52 -28.16 -15.67
CA LYS A 11 -19.61 -27.01 -15.69
C LYS A 11 -20.20 -25.81 -14.96
N LEU A 12 -19.43 -25.30 -13.99
CA LEU A 12 -19.69 -24.07 -13.28
C LEU A 12 -18.80 -22.96 -13.83
N LYS A 13 -19.39 -21.84 -14.23
CA LYS A 13 -18.64 -20.62 -14.56
C LYS A 13 -18.78 -19.63 -13.42
N VAL A 14 -17.64 -19.25 -12.84
CA VAL A 14 -17.56 -18.25 -11.77
C VAL A 14 -16.86 -17.03 -12.31
N ARG A 15 -17.55 -15.89 -12.30
CA ARG A 15 -16.94 -14.59 -12.56
C ARG A 15 -16.58 -13.97 -11.22
N PHE A 16 -15.30 -13.73 -11.00
CA PHE A 16 -14.75 -13.19 -9.75
C PHE A 16 -14.25 -11.77 -9.98
N ARG A 17 -14.60 -10.87 -9.05
CA ARG A 17 -14.05 -9.51 -8.99
C ARG A 17 -13.51 -9.22 -7.60
N GLY A 18 -12.24 -8.83 -7.52
CA GLY A 18 -11.56 -8.53 -6.26
C GLY A 18 -10.08 -8.85 -6.29
N HIS A 19 -9.54 -9.26 -5.14
CA HIS A 19 -8.13 -9.64 -5.02
C HIS A 19 -7.82 -10.92 -5.79
N LEU A 20 -6.86 -10.82 -6.70
CA LEU A 20 -6.33 -11.94 -7.47
C LEU A 20 -4.91 -12.25 -6.97
N ASP A 21 -4.58 -13.53 -6.85
CA ASP A 21 -3.20 -13.96 -6.61
C ASP A 21 -2.58 -14.35 -7.97
N LEU A 22 -1.91 -13.38 -8.59
CA LEU A 22 -1.35 -13.52 -9.94
C LEU A 22 0.18 -13.50 -9.88
N ASN A 23 0.81 -14.22 -10.80
CA ASN A 23 2.26 -14.16 -10.97
C ASN A 23 2.68 -12.87 -11.72
N GLU A 24 4.00 -12.62 -11.80
CA GLU A 24 4.53 -11.45 -12.49
C GLU A 24 4.16 -11.42 -13.98
N SER A 25 4.27 -12.56 -14.69
CA SER A 25 3.98 -12.64 -16.12
C SER A 25 2.53 -12.29 -16.44
N ASP A 26 1.59 -12.65 -15.58
CA ASP A 26 0.18 -12.32 -15.72
C ASP A 26 -0.02 -10.81 -15.62
N VAL A 27 0.58 -10.16 -14.63
CA VAL A 27 0.48 -8.71 -14.44
C VAL A 27 1.16 -7.96 -15.60
N LEU A 28 2.34 -8.40 -16.03
CA LEU A 28 3.08 -7.79 -17.13
C LEU A 28 2.39 -7.97 -18.49
N ARG A 29 1.52 -8.97 -18.66
CA ARG A 29 0.69 -9.11 -19.85
C ARG A 29 -0.27 -7.93 -20.02
N PHE A 30 -0.82 -7.41 -18.91
CA PHE A 30 -1.71 -6.24 -18.91
C PHE A 30 -0.95 -4.93 -18.80
N TYR A 31 0.20 -4.92 -18.12
CA TYR A 31 1.02 -3.73 -17.88
C TYR A 31 2.49 -3.91 -18.29
N PRO A 32 2.78 -4.16 -19.58
CA PRO A 32 4.15 -4.44 -20.04
C PRO A 32 5.10 -3.26 -19.82
N GLN A 33 4.59 -2.02 -19.78
CA GLN A 33 5.37 -0.82 -19.53
C GLN A 33 6.05 -0.79 -18.14
N ILE A 34 5.55 -1.57 -17.18
CA ILE A 34 6.12 -1.63 -15.83
C ILE A 34 7.41 -2.46 -15.78
N SER A 35 7.66 -3.31 -16.79
CA SER A 35 8.90 -4.10 -16.90
C SER A 35 10.17 -3.25 -16.80
N GLY A 36 10.20 -2.05 -17.42
CA GLY A 36 11.32 -1.13 -17.33
C GLY A 36 11.61 -0.70 -15.89
N PHE A 37 10.55 -0.34 -15.14
CA PHE A 37 10.65 0.04 -13.73
C PHE A 37 11.16 -1.12 -12.86
N LEU A 38 10.67 -2.35 -13.08
CA LEU A 38 11.11 -3.55 -12.35
C LEU A 38 12.58 -3.89 -12.64
N ASN A 39 12.99 -3.79 -13.90
CA ASN A 39 14.37 -4.01 -14.32
C ASN A 39 15.33 -3.01 -13.67
N GLU A 40 14.92 -1.75 -13.54
CA GLU A 40 15.73 -0.74 -12.85
C GLU A 40 15.91 -1.03 -11.36
N ILE A 41 14.88 -1.54 -10.68
CA ILE A 41 14.99 -1.98 -9.28
C ILE A 41 16.05 -3.09 -9.17
N ASN A 42 15.95 -4.13 -10.01
CA ASN A 42 16.91 -5.22 -10.03
C ASN A 42 18.33 -4.76 -10.38
N ALA A 43 18.48 -3.84 -11.35
CA ALA A 43 19.78 -3.30 -11.77
C ALA A 43 20.51 -2.54 -10.64
N LYS A 44 19.76 -2.02 -9.67
CA LYS A 44 20.32 -1.39 -8.45
C LYS A 44 20.67 -2.39 -7.34
N GLY A 45 20.48 -3.69 -7.59
CA GLY A 45 20.71 -4.75 -6.60
C GLY A 45 19.62 -4.83 -5.53
N TRP A 46 18.45 -4.25 -5.79
CA TRP A 46 17.27 -4.32 -4.94
C TRP A 46 16.36 -5.45 -5.41
N SER A 47 15.46 -5.89 -4.54
CA SER A 47 14.43 -6.87 -4.86
C SER A 47 13.07 -6.19 -4.97
N TYR A 48 12.12 -6.85 -5.63
CA TYR A 48 10.74 -6.40 -5.61
C TYR A 48 9.77 -7.58 -5.47
N ARG A 49 8.53 -7.24 -5.11
CA ARG A 49 7.38 -8.14 -5.14
C ARG A 49 6.14 -7.39 -5.61
N ILE A 50 5.45 -7.94 -6.60
CA ILE A 50 4.09 -7.50 -6.96
C ILE A 50 3.11 -8.11 -5.96
N TYR A 51 2.19 -7.29 -5.45
CA TYR A 51 1.20 -7.73 -4.47
C TYR A 51 -0.07 -6.87 -4.53
N GLY A 52 -1.12 -7.34 -3.85
CA GLY A 52 -2.38 -6.62 -3.75
C GLY A 52 -3.00 -6.40 -5.12
N VAL A 53 -2.90 -7.40 -6.00
CA VAL A 53 -3.47 -7.33 -7.34
C VAL A 53 -4.98 -7.37 -7.21
N GLU A 54 -5.65 -6.39 -7.80
CA GLU A 54 -7.09 -6.31 -7.94
C GLU A 54 -7.44 -6.46 -9.40
N GLY A 55 -8.53 -7.16 -9.69
CA GLY A 55 -8.98 -7.34 -11.05
C GLY A 55 -10.18 -8.26 -11.17
N GLU A 56 -10.31 -8.83 -12.36
CA GLU A 56 -11.41 -9.69 -12.72
C GLU A 56 -10.91 -10.97 -13.39
N ALA A 57 -11.45 -12.11 -12.96
CA ALA A 57 -11.12 -13.41 -13.53
C ALA A 57 -12.40 -14.21 -13.79
N LEU A 58 -12.36 -15.00 -14.86
CA LEU A 58 -13.37 -16.02 -15.16
C LEU A 58 -12.74 -17.39 -14.93
N VAL A 59 -13.36 -18.18 -14.07
CA VAL A 59 -12.94 -19.55 -13.78
C VAL A 59 -14.03 -20.49 -14.26
N GLU A 60 -13.67 -21.44 -15.13
CA GLU A 60 -14.53 -22.57 -15.50
C GLU A 60 -14.13 -23.79 -14.68
N VAL A 61 -15.02 -24.24 -13.80
CA VAL A 61 -14.83 -25.41 -12.93
C VAL A 61 -15.66 -26.57 -13.47
N ASP A 62 -15.00 -27.70 -13.67
CA ASP A 62 -15.69 -28.97 -13.89
C ASP A 62 -16.07 -29.59 -12.54
N ILE A 63 -17.36 -29.57 -12.21
CA ILE A 63 -17.89 -29.99 -10.91
C ILE A 63 -17.70 -31.49 -10.70
N GLU A 64 -17.69 -32.30 -11.77
CA GLU A 64 -17.55 -33.76 -11.66
C GLU A 64 -16.14 -34.18 -11.24
N ASN A 65 -15.14 -33.38 -11.61
CA ASN A 65 -13.73 -33.66 -11.36
C ASN A 65 -13.14 -32.80 -10.23
N ALA A 66 -13.83 -31.74 -9.80
CA ALA A 66 -13.37 -30.88 -8.72
C ALA A 66 -13.42 -31.57 -7.35
N LYS A 67 -12.35 -31.38 -6.55
CA LYS A 67 -12.32 -31.85 -5.17
C LYS A 67 -12.75 -30.72 -4.25
N PHE A 68 -13.87 -30.89 -3.56
CA PHE A 68 -14.39 -29.90 -2.63
C PHE A 68 -13.99 -30.23 -1.19
N LYS A 69 -13.52 -29.22 -0.45
CA LYS A 69 -13.29 -29.26 0.99
C LYS A 69 -14.23 -28.26 1.65
N LEU A 70 -15.01 -28.73 2.63
CA LEU A 70 -15.83 -27.86 3.46
C LEU A 70 -15.04 -27.47 4.71
N HIS A 71 -14.85 -26.17 4.91
CA HIS A 71 -14.21 -25.60 6.07
C HIS A 71 -15.27 -24.99 6.98
N TYR A 72 -15.19 -25.28 8.27
CA TYR A 72 -15.91 -24.54 9.30
C TYR A 72 -14.90 -23.73 10.11
N TYR A 73 -15.03 -22.41 10.04
CA TYR A 73 -14.23 -21.51 10.86
C TYR A 73 -15.01 -21.19 12.12
N HIS A 74 -14.57 -21.78 13.22
CA HIS A 74 -15.11 -21.47 14.54
C HIS A 74 -14.91 -19.99 14.87
N PRO A 75 -15.89 -19.36 15.53
CA PRO A 75 -15.75 -17.99 16.00
C PRO A 75 -14.59 -17.89 16.99
N ARG A 76 -13.78 -16.84 16.89
CA ARG A 76 -12.66 -16.62 17.82
C ARG A 76 -13.20 -16.16 19.16
N VAL A 77 -12.91 -16.91 20.21
CA VAL A 77 -13.40 -16.69 21.59
C VAL A 77 -13.12 -15.27 22.12
N GLU A 78 -12.11 -14.58 21.59
CA GLU A 78 -11.71 -13.22 22.01
C GLU A 78 -12.53 -12.07 21.40
N ARG A 79 -13.39 -12.35 20.41
CA ARG A 79 -14.29 -11.35 19.79
C ARG A 79 -15.72 -11.83 19.92
N PHE A 80 -16.43 -11.32 20.93
CA PHE A 80 -17.79 -11.70 21.33
C PHE A 80 -18.88 -11.54 20.24
N GLU A 81 -18.56 -11.06 19.04
CA GLU A 81 -19.50 -10.76 17.95
C GLU A 81 -19.19 -11.45 16.61
N GLU A 82 -18.13 -12.27 16.50
CA GLU A 82 -17.89 -13.02 15.25
C GLU A 82 -18.76 -14.29 15.23
N GLU A 83 -19.63 -14.45 14.23
CA GLU A 83 -20.35 -15.70 13.96
C GLU A 83 -19.45 -16.73 13.25
N GLY A 84 -19.69 -18.02 13.50
CA GLY A 84 -19.00 -19.09 12.79
C GLY A 84 -19.35 -19.06 11.30
N ARG A 85 -18.36 -19.30 10.43
CA ARG A 85 -18.55 -19.24 8.97
C ARG A 85 -18.17 -20.55 8.30
N TYR A 86 -19.01 -20.97 7.35
CA TYR A 86 -18.71 -22.09 6.45
C TYR A 86 -18.08 -21.54 5.17
N ALA A 87 -17.03 -22.20 4.68
CA ALA A 87 -16.46 -21.93 3.36
C ALA A 87 -16.28 -23.24 2.61
N ILE A 88 -16.53 -23.22 1.31
CA ILE A 88 -16.24 -24.34 0.41
C ILE A 88 -15.01 -23.94 -0.41
N GLU A 89 -13.95 -24.73 -0.29
CA GLU A 89 -12.76 -24.64 -1.12
C GLU A 89 -12.87 -25.70 -2.23
N ALA A 90 -12.66 -25.31 -3.47
CA ALA A 90 -12.66 -26.22 -4.61
C ALA A 90 -11.24 -26.30 -5.17
N GLU A 91 -10.62 -27.47 -5.06
CA GLU A 91 -9.33 -27.77 -5.66
C GLU A 91 -9.55 -28.30 -7.08
N ILE A 92 -9.13 -27.53 -8.07
CA ILE A 92 -9.45 -27.75 -9.49
C ILE A 92 -8.35 -28.59 -10.20
N GLY A 93 -7.24 -28.89 -9.50
CA GLY A 93 -6.12 -29.70 -9.99
C GLY A 93 -4.79 -28.92 -10.05
N PRO A 94 -3.66 -29.60 -10.36
CA PRO A 94 -2.33 -28.99 -10.45
C PRO A 94 -2.03 -28.34 -11.81
N GLU A 95 -2.77 -28.72 -12.85
CA GLU A 95 -2.72 -28.06 -14.15
C GLU A 95 -3.61 -26.81 -14.08
N GLU A 96 -3.17 -25.71 -14.71
CA GLU A 96 -4.02 -24.52 -14.86
C GLU A 96 -5.42 -24.99 -15.27
N PRO A 97 -6.49 -24.66 -14.50
CA PRO A 97 -7.83 -25.05 -14.88
C PRO A 97 -8.01 -24.67 -16.34
N ASN A 98 -8.57 -25.57 -17.14
CA ASN A 98 -8.62 -25.44 -18.60
C ASN A 98 -9.04 -24.04 -19.10
N ILE A 99 -9.71 -23.21 -18.28
CA ILE A 99 -9.84 -21.76 -18.51
C ILE A 99 -9.88 -20.97 -17.19
N ILE A 100 -8.76 -20.71 -16.47
CA ILE A 100 -8.66 -19.44 -15.71
C ILE A 100 -8.32 -18.37 -16.73
N ARG A 101 -9.30 -17.53 -17.04
CA ARG A 101 -9.09 -16.38 -17.90
C ARG A 101 -9.09 -15.13 -17.04
N ILE A 102 -7.91 -14.56 -16.83
CA ILE A 102 -7.78 -13.21 -16.28
C ILE A 102 -8.37 -12.27 -17.34
N LEU A 103 -9.43 -11.56 -16.96
CA LEU A 103 -10.14 -10.65 -17.84
C LEU A 103 -9.57 -9.24 -17.74
N ASP A 104 -9.19 -8.85 -16.53
CA ASP A 104 -8.68 -7.52 -16.22
C ASP A 104 -7.77 -7.55 -14.98
N VAL A 105 -6.83 -6.61 -14.95
CA VAL A 105 -6.06 -6.26 -13.76
C VAL A 105 -6.28 -4.77 -13.53
N SER A 106 -7.09 -4.42 -12.54
CA SER A 106 -7.51 -3.05 -12.26
C SER A 106 -6.52 -2.27 -11.40
N GLY A 107 -5.62 -2.96 -10.69
CA GLY A 107 -4.58 -2.31 -9.90
C GLY A 107 -3.66 -3.30 -9.20
N PHE A 108 -2.47 -2.84 -8.83
CA PHE A 108 -1.52 -3.62 -8.03
C PHE A 108 -0.49 -2.69 -7.39
N LYS A 109 0.27 -3.24 -6.45
CA LYS A 109 1.38 -2.55 -5.80
C LYS A 109 2.69 -3.29 -6.02
N VAL A 110 3.79 -2.54 -5.94
CA VAL A 110 5.15 -3.07 -5.97
C VAL A 110 5.83 -2.72 -4.66
N SER A 111 6.19 -3.76 -3.90
CA SER A 111 7.05 -3.62 -2.71
C SER A 111 8.50 -3.72 -3.16
N ILE A 112 9.32 -2.76 -2.78
CA ILE A 112 10.77 -2.75 -3.07
C ILE A 112 11.49 -3.12 -1.79
N GLY A 113 12.39 -4.10 -1.86
CA GLY A 113 13.25 -4.54 -0.77
C GLY A 113 14.72 -4.28 -1.07
N THR A 114 15.52 -4.16 -0.03
CA THR A 114 16.97 -4.05 -0.10
C THR A 114 17.61 -5.21 0.66
N LYS A 115 18.95 -5.21 0.77
CA LYS A 115 19.68 -6.28 1.45
C LYS A 115 19.27 -6.41 2.93
N HIS A 116 19.03 -5.30 3.61
CA HIS A 116 18.71 -5.29 5.05
C HIS A 116 17.26 -4.90 5.35
N ALA A 117 16.49 -4.39 4.37
CA ALA A 117 15.06 -4.06 4.52
C ALA A 117 14.22 -4.92 3.57
N TRP A 118 13.48 -5.90 4.10
CA TRP A 118 12.59 -6.74 3.26
C TRP A 118 11.57 -5.89 2.49
N CYS A 119 10.99 -4.89 3.16
CA CYS A 119 10.22 -3.85 2.50
C CYS A 119 10.89 -2.53 2.87
N ALA A 120 11.37 -1.77 1.90
CA ALA A 120 11.84 -0.41 2.08
C ALA A 120 10.74 0.59 1.77
N ALA A 121 10.07 0.40 0.63
CA ALA A 121 8.93 1.21 0.21
C ALA A 121 7.95 0.36 -0.61
N SER A 122 6.68 0.72 -0.57
CA SER A 122 5.69 0.22 -1.53
C SER A 122 5.18 1.34 -2.40
N VAL A 123 4.95 1.03 -3.67
CA VAL A 123 4.44 1.98 -4.66
C VAL A 123 3.18 1.43 -5.33
N ASP A 124 2.31 2.34 -5.74
CA ASP A 124 1.25 2.11 -6.72
C ASP A 124 1.75 2.71 -8.05
N PRO A 125 2.26 1.88 -8.97
CA PRO A 125 2.83 2.37 -10.23
C PRO A 125 1.80 3.05 -11.13
N MET A 126 0.52 2.69 -11.01
CA MET A 126 -0.55 3.23 -11.84
C MET A 126 -0.93 4.65 -11.42
N LYS A 127 -0.86 4.94 -10.11
CA LYS A 127 -1.07 6.28 -9.57
C LYS A 127 0.19 7.13 -9.53
N GLY A 128 1.37 6.50 -9.68
CA GLY A 128 2.65 7.18 -9.51
C GLY A 128 2.86 7.62 -8.06
N GLU A 129 2.46 6.77 -7.11
CA GLU A 129 2.45 7.10 -5.68
C GLU A 129 3.26 6.12 -4.85
N ILE A 130 3.96 6.63 -3.84
CA ILE A 130 4.54 5.85 -2.75
C ILE A 130 3.44 5.65 -1.71
N THR A 131 3.01 4.41 -1.53
CA THR A 131 1.88 4.05 -0.65
C THR A 131 2.31 3.78 0.79
N SER A 132 3.58 3.43 0.99
CA SER A 132 4.17 3.26 2.32
C SER A 132 5.68 3.34 2.24
N ILE A 133 6.29 3.79 3.33
CA ILE A 133 7.72 3.71 3.60
C ILE A 133 7.86 2.92 4.89
N SER A 134 8.79 1.99 4.93
CA SER A 134 9.00 1.21 6.14
C SER A 134 9.47 2.10 7.27
N GLY A 135 8.74 2.05 8.39
CA GLY A 135 9.06 2.81 9.58
C GLY A 135 10.34 2.27 10.21
N VAL A 136 11.46 2.94 9.94
CA VAL A 136 12.75 2.57 10.53
C VAL A 136 12.91 3.11 11.97
N LEU A 137 11.93 3.92 12.43
CA LEU A 137 11.91 4.60 13.73
C LEU A 137 10.69 4.24 14.62
N GLY A 138 9.92 3.20 14.29
CA GLY A 138 8.70 2.85 15.04
C GLY A 138 8.93 2.43 16.52
N TRP A 139 7.97 2.78 17.40
CA TRP A 139 7.97 2.67 18.88
C TRP A 139 8.34 1.30 19.49
N PHE A 140 8.38 0.24 18.71
CA PHE A 140 8.65 -1.12 19.19
C PHE A 140 10.13 -1.54 19.14
N LYS A 141 11.04 -0.68 18.69
CA LYS A 141 12.43 -1.09 18.46
C LYS A 141 13.42 -0.10 19.09
N ARG A 142 14.10 -0.52 20.17
CA ARG A 142 15.12 0.24 20.95
C ARG A 142 16.23 0.84 20.07
N GLU A 143 16.40 2.16 20.05
CA GLU A 143 17.46 2.87 19.31
C GLU A 143 18.88 2.32 19.58
N GLY A 144 19.75 2.30 18.55
CA GLY A 144 21.21 2.16 18.74
C GLY A 144 21.94 1.02 18.02
N GLU A 145 21.27 0.12 17.28
CA GLU A 145 21.96 -0.97 16.60
C GLU A 145 22.59 -0.53 15.25
N PRO A 146 23.86 -0.84 14.96
CA PRO A 146 24.53 -0.52 13.68
C PRO A 146 23.84 -1.08 12.44
N SER A 147 23.07 -2.16 12.59
CA SER A 147 22.23 -2.75 11.53
C SER A 147 21.12 -1.78 11.08
N ARG A 148 20.61 -0.95 11.99
CA ARG A 148 19.48 -0.04 11.71
C ARG A 148 19.85 1.19 10.92
N LEU A 149 21.04 1.75 11.14
CA LEU A 149 21.50 2.88 10.34
C LEU A 149 21.73 2.45 8.88
N LYS A 150 22.20 1.21 8.66
CA LYS A 150 22.31 0.63 7.32
C LYS A 150 20.95 0.41 6.68
N GLU A 151 20.01 -0.18 7.42
CA GLU A 151 18.63 -0.36 6.96
C GLU A 151 17.98 1.00 6.63
N ALA A 152 18.05 1.98 7.55
CA ALA A 152 17.52 3.32 7.33
C ALA A 152 18.16 4.01 6.12
N ARG A 153 19.46 3.83 5.92
CA ARG A 153 20.17 4.39 4.78
C ARG A 153 19.68 3.78 3.47
N GLU A 154 19.52 2.46 3.43
CA GLU A 154 18.99 1.75 2.27
C GLU A 154 17.55 2.18 1.95
N VAL A 155 16.69 2.30 2.97
CA VAL A 155 15.33 2.80 2.81
C VAL A 155 15.35 4.23 2.26
N TYR A 156 16.18 5.10 2.81
CA TYR A 156 16.34 6.48 2.33
C TYR A 156 16.79 6.52 0.85
N GLU A 157 17.74 5.69 0.44
CA GLU A 157 18.22 5.63 -0.95
C GLU A 157 17.13 5.19 -1.92
N VAL A 158 16.33 4.18 -1.54
CA VAL A 158 15.17 3.75 -2.33
C VAL A 158 14.15 4.88 -2.47
N VAL A 159 13.73 5.48 -1.35
CA VAL A 159 12.70 6.53 -1.38
C VAL A 159 13.19 7.78 -2.11
N LYS A 160 14.46 8.17 -1.91
CA LYS A 160 15.07 9.28 -2.65
C LYS A 160 15.06 9.04 -4.15
N TRP A 161 15.40 7.84 -4.60
CA TRP A 161 15.32 7.47 -6.03
C TRP A 161 13.87 7.56 -6.55
N LEU A 162 12.89 7.03 -5.81
CA LEU A 162 11.48 7.10 -6.19
C LEU A 162 10.98 8.56 -6.32
N VAL A 163 11.42 9.44 -5.43
CA VAL A 163 10.99 10.85 -5.42
C VAL A 163 11.75 11.68 -6.46
N LYS A 164 13.08 11.59 -6.49
CA LYS A 164 13.94 12.49 -7.29
C LYS A 164 14.11 12.02 -8.73
N ASP A 165 14.24 10.72 -8.95
CA ASP A 165 14.55 10.18 -10.28
C ASP A 165 13.27 9.70 -10.98
N LYS A 166 12.29 9.21 -10.21
CA LYS A 166 11.00 8.73 -10.75
C LYS A 166 9.85 9.70 -10.60
N GLY A 167 9.99 10.76 -9.80
CA GLY A 167 8.97 11.78 -9.64
C GLY A 167 7.67 11.29 -8.99
N LEU A 168 7.72 10.19 -8.23
CA LEU A 168 6.54 9.68 -7.54
C LEU A 168 6.11 10.63 -6.41
N LYS A 169 4.80 10.71 -6.21
CA LYS A 169 4.19 11.48 -5.11
C LYS A 169 4.02 10.60 -3.89
N PHE A 170 3.82 11.22 -2.72
CA PHE A 170 3.41 10.48 -1.52
C PHE A 170 1.89 10.35 -1.53
N LYS A 171 1.40 9.15 -1.22
CA LYS A 171 -0.04 8.87 -1.15
C LYS A 171 -0.75 9.76 -0.13
N ASP A 172 -0.12 9.96 1.03
CA ASP A 172 -0.69 10.71 2.14
C ASP A 172 0.40 11.35 3.02
N ARG A 173 -0.06 12.15 4.01
CA ARG A 173 0.83 12.90 4.91
C ARG A 173 1.78 12.01 5.70
N TYR A 174 1.35 10.81 6.08
CA TYR A 174 2.13 9.93 6.94
C TYR A 174 3.33 9.36 6.19
N VAL A 175 3.15 9.08 4.90
CA VAL A 175 4.25 8.67 4.02
C VAL A 175 5.23 9.83 3.84
N GLU A 176 4.76 11.06 3.63
CA GLU A 176 5.63 12.23 3.50
C GLU A 176 6.42 12.53 4.78
N GLU A 177 5.79 12.42 5.95
CA GLU A 177 6.46 12.58 7.24
C GLU A 177 7.53 11.50 7.47
N SER A 178 7.26 10.26 7.08
CA SER A 178 8.24 9.17 7.13
C SER A 178 9.46 9.45 6.25
N TYR A 179 9.26 10.01 5.05
CA TYR A 179 10.37 10.46 4.21
C TYR A 179 11.14 11.63 4.84
N LYS A 180 10.43 12.60 5.43
CA LYS A 180 11.07 13.71 6.14
C LYS A 180 11.99 13.20 7.26
N GLU A 181 11.58 12.19 8.02
CA GLU A 181 12.43 11.59 9.07
C GLU A 181 13.72 11.02 8.51
N LEU A 182 13.66 10.37 7.34
CA LEU A 182 14.85 9.88 6.64
C LEU A 182 15.76 11.02 6.18
N VAL A 183 15.21 12.08 5.59
CA VAL A 183 15.97 13.27 5.18
C VAL A 183 16.63 13.94 6.37
N ASP A 184 15.87 14.10 7.46
CA ASP A 184 16.32 14.67 8.72
C ASP A 184 17.51 13.91 9.33
N MET A 185 17.57 12.59 9.15
CA MET A 185 18.67 11.74 9.62
C MET A 185 19.92 11.83 8.74
N PHE A 186 19.76 11.93 7.42
CA PHE A 186 20.87 11.70 6.49
C PHE A 186 21.37 12.94 5.74
N GLU A 187 20.56 13.98 5.59
CA GLU A 187 20.93 15.20 4.84
C GLU A 187 21.33 16.36 5.75
N GLY A 188 21.12 16.25 7.07
CA GLY A 188 21.55 17.30 8.02
C GLY A 188 20.96 18.68 7.74
N THR A 189 19.77 18.72 7.13
CA THR A 189 19.13 19.95 6.65
C THR A 189 18.76 20.88 7.79
N TYR A 190 18.89 22.20 7.56
CA TYR A 190 18.44 23.23 8.49
C TYR A 190 16.96 23.06 8.84
N LYS A 191 16.62 23.15 10.13
CA LYS A 191 15.25 22.99 10.65
C LYS A 191 14.89 24.21 11.48
N PHE A 192 13.66 24.67 11.32
CA PHE A 192 13.07 25.73 12.15
C PHE A 192 11.59 25.42 12.38
N ASN A 193 11.02 25.99 13.44
CA ASN A 193 9.61 25.82 13.77
C ASN A 193 8.84 27.07 13.35
N VAL A 194 7.64 26.88 12.81
CA VAL A 194 6.67 27.95 12.55
C VAL A 194 5.47 27.71 13.46
N SER A 195 5.07 28.75 14.19
CA SER A 195 3.83 28.76 14.97
C SER A 195 2.86 29.71 14.28
N LEU A 196 1.63 29.25 14.04
CA LEU A 196 0.58 30.04 13.39
C LEU A 196 -0.53 30.31 14.40
N GLU A 197 -0.96 31.56 14.47
CA GLU A 197 -2.18 32.00 15.16
C GLU A 197 -3.16 32.46 14.09
N LEU A 198 -4.33 31.82 14.02
CA LEU A 198 -5.35 32.07 13.00
C LEU A 198 -6.64 32.49 13.70
N THR A 199 -7.28 33.53 13.18
CA THR A 199 -8.61 33.99 13.61
C THR A 199 -9.58 33.73 12.45
N VAL A 200 -10.72 33.12 12.74
CA VAL A 200 -11.74 32.83 11.73
C VAL A 200 -12.51 34.11 11.41
N GLU A 201 -12.51 34.51 10.15
CA GLU A 201 -13.32 35.62 9.63
C GLU A 201 -14.72 35.14 9.17
N ASN A 202 -14.77 33.98 8.50
CA ASN A 202 -16.01 33.32 8.06
C ASN A 202 -15.95 31.82 8.37
N GLU A 203 -16.86 31.32 9.21
CA GLU A 203 -16.89 29.90 9.63
C GLU A 203 -17.18 28.94 8.47
N ASP A 204 -18.00 29.36 7.50
CA ASP A 204 -18.42 28.52 6.38
C ASP A 204 -17.29 28.24 5.37
N GLU A 205 -16.22 29.03 5.40
CA GLU A 205 -15.05 28.88 4.53
C GLU A 205 -13.88 28.15 5.21
N VAL A 206 -14.01 27.80 6.50
CA VAL A 206 -12.93 27.13 7.23
C VAL A 206 -12.79 25.69 6.73
N PRO A 207 -11.65 25.31 6.13
CA PRO A 207 -11.43 23.93 5.70
C PRO A 207 -11.38 22.99 6.90
N SER A 208 -11.63 21.72 6.66
CA SER A 208 -11.36 20.70 7.68
C SER A 208 -9.89 20.70 8.07
N TRP A 209 -9.57 20.21 9.28
CA TRP A 209 -8.18 20.12 9.75
C TRP A 209 -7.28 19.35 8.77
N ASP A 210 -7.80 18.25 8.19
CA ASP A 210 -7.04 17.44 7.25
C ASP A 210 -6.80 18.17 5.91
N GLU A 211 -7.77 18.94 5.42
CA GLU A 211 -7.61 19.79 4.22
C GLU A 211 -6.58 20.90 4.46
N LEU A 212 -6.68 21.61 5.60
CA LEU A 212 -5.70 22.63 5.97
C LEU A 212 -4.28 22.07 6.03
N CYS A 213 -4.12 20.90 6.67
CA CYS A 213 -2.83 20.23 6.75
C CYS A 213 -2.29 19.87 5.36
N LYS A 214 -3.15 19.30 4.50
CA LYS A 214 -2.79 18.91 3.12
C LYS A 214 -2.34 20.12 2.30
N ASP A 215 -3.03 21.25 2.42
CA ASP A 215 -2.71 22.47 1.69
C ASP A 215 -1.42 23.11 2.18
N LEU A 216 -1.19 23.15 3.51
CA LEU A 216 0.08 23.61 4.09
C LEU A 216 1.25 22.73 3.64
N MET A 217 1.10 21.39 3.69
CA MET A 217 2.13 20.47 3.22
C MET A 217 2.47 20.72 1.73
N ARG A 218 1.46 20.88 0.88
CA ARG A 218 1.66 21.23 -0.54
C ARG A 218 2.41 22.56 -0.68
N PHE A 219 1.98 23.59 0.04
CA PHE A 219 2.58 24.93 0.01
C PHE A 219 4.08 24.91 0.34
N PHE A 220 4.47 24.21 1.41
CA PHE A 220 5.87 24.10 1.83
C PHE A 220 6.67 23.24 0.85
N LYS A 221 6.09 22.12 0.37
CA LYS A 221 6.75 21.20 -0.57
C LYS A 221 7.10 21.84 -1.90
N GLU A 222 6.19 22.64 -2.46
CA GLU A 222 6.43 23.42 -3.69
C GLU A 222 7.59 24.41 -3.55
N ARG A 223 7.93 24.79 -2.31
CA ARG A 223 9.06 25.66 -1.95
C ARG A 223 10.28 24.89 -1.46
N GLY A 224 10.32 23.58 -1.68
CA GLY A 224 11.45 22.72 -1.32
C GLY A 224 11.55 22.38 0.17
N MET A 225 10.48 22.58 0.94
CA MET A 225 10.45 22.31 2.38
C MET A 225 9.56 21.11 2.70
N LEU A 226 10.03 20.23 3.59
CA LEU A 226 9.23 19.14 4.14
C LEU A 226 8.67 19.53 5.49
N MET A 227 7.34 19.48 5.62
CA MET A 227 6.63 19.81 6.85
C MET A 227 6.33 18.55 7.66
N LYS A 228 6.40 18.66 8.98
CA LYS A 228 5.82 17.70 9.93
C LYS A 228 5.10 18.49 11.00
N LEU A 229 3.89 18.08 11.35
CA LEU A 229 3.17 18.68 12.47
C LEU A 229 3.79 18.17 13.77
N LYS A 230 4.05 19.07 14.72
CA LYS A 230 4.31 18.63 16.08
C LYS A 230 3.00 18.12 16.66
N GLU A 231 3.01 16.91 17.20
CA GLU A 231 1.86 16.40 17.95
C GLU A 231 1.60 17.31 19.16
N GLY A 232 0.58 18.15 19.05
CA GLY A 232 -0.04 18.89 20.13
C GLY A 232 -1.48 18.43 20.26
N LYS A 233 -2.02 18.42 21.48
CA LYS A 233 -3.42 18.04 21.73
C LYS A 233 -4.33 18.79 20.74
N PRO A 234 -5.23 18.09 20.01
CA PRO A 234 -6.21 18.78 19.19
C PRO A 234 -6.93 19.78 20.09
N PHE A 235 -7.11 21.00 19.58
CA PHE A 235 -7.79 22.08 20.26
C PHE A 235 -8.95 21.52 21.08
N GLY A 236 -8.79 21.52 22.40
CA GLY A 236 -9.87 21.16 23.29
C GLY A 236 -11.02 22.08 22.96
N LYS A 237 -12.18 21.49 22.62
CA LYS A 237 -13.45 22.21 22.58
C LYS A 237 -13.49 23.09 23.82
N ARG A 238 -13.31 24.40 23.68
CA ARG A 238 -13.59 25.31 24.80
C ARG A 238 -15.09 25.19 25.07
N PRO A 239 -15.52 25.10 26.33
CA PRO A 239 -16.93 25.21 26.65
C PRO A 239 -17.42 26.57 26.18
N ILE A 240 -18.53 26.55 25.44
CA ILE A 240 -19.24 27.74 24.98
C ILE A 240 -19.70 28.51 26.25
N PRO A 241 -19.44 29.82 26.38
CA PRO A 241 -20.09 30.67 27.39
C PRO A 241 -21.59 30.79 27.15
#